data_AF-A0A1M6HR83-F1
#
_entry.id   AF-A0A1M6HR83-F1
#
_cell.length_a   1.000
_cell.length_b   1.000
_cell.length_c   1.000
_cell.angle_alpha   90.00
_cell.angle_beta   90.00
_cell.angle_gamma   90.00
#
_symmetry.space_group_name_H-M   'P 1'
#
loop_
_entity.id
_entity.type
_entity.pdbx_description
1 polymer ?
#
loop_
_entity_poly.entity_id
_entity_poly.type
_entity_poly.pdbx_seq_one_letter_code
_entity_poly.pdbx_strand_id
1 'polypeptide(L)' 'MAFILKSDRKETENKTVRFPLDLIHRIEEAITGKDVTFSGFVIQACEFALENMEKDKK' A
#
# COMPACT_ATOMS: atom_id res chain seq x y z
N MET A 1 -7.95 -19.23 -33.54
CA MET A 1 -8.66 -18.83 -32.30
C MET A 1 -7.76 -17.86 -31.56
N ALA A 2 -8.20 -16.63 -31.34
CA ALA A 2 -7.39 -15.60 -30.67
C ALA A 2 -7.68 -15.65 -29.16
N PHE A 3 -6.62 -15.84 -28.36
CA PHE A 3 -6.71 -15.82 -26.90
C PHE A 3 -6.87 -14.36 -26.46
N ILE A 4 -8.06 -13.99 -25.98
CA ILE A 4 -8.33 -12.64 -25.47
C ILE A 4 -7.99 -12.65 -23.99
N LEU A 5 -6.82 -12.12 -23.64
CA LEU A 5 -6.45 -11.85 -22.25
C LEU A 5 -7.33 -10.71 -21.74
N LYS A 6 -8.41 -11.04 -21.02
CA LYS A 6 -9.13 -10.03 -20.23
C LYS A 6 -8.19 -9.55 -19.13
N SER A 7 -7.54 -8.44 -19.40
CA SER A 7 -6.61 -7.80 -18.50
C SER A 7 -7.40 -7.04 -17.43
N ASP A 8 -7.77 -7.72 -16.35
CA ASP A 8 -8.22 -7.13 -15.07
C ASP A 8 -7.04 -6.39 -14.37
N ARG A 9 -6.30 -5.59 -15.14
CA ARG A 9 -5.22 -4.77 -14.60
C ARG A 9 -5.88 -3.62 -13.88
N LYS A 10 -5.87 -3.67 -12.55
CA LYS A 10 -6.11 -2.49 -11.72
C LYS A 10 -5.15 -1.40 -12.19
N GLU A 11 -5.69 -0.26 -12.59
CA GLU A 11 -4.89 0.90 -12.96
C GLU A 11 -4.14 1.40 -11.72
N THR A 12 -2.81 1.48 -11.82
CA THR A 12 -1.94 1.97 -10.75
C THR A 12 -1.10 3.12 -11.27
N GLU A 13 -1.03 4.21 -10.51
CA GLU A 13 -0.11 5.31 -10.79
C GLU A 13 1.04 5.31 -9.79
N ASN A 14 2.28 5.49 -10.26
CA ASN A 14 3.42 5.71 -9.38
C ASN A 14 3.35 7.13 -8.78
N LYS A 15 3.37 7.23 -7.45
CA LYS A 15 3.48 8.50 -6.72
C LYS A 15 4.75 8.47 -5.86
N THR A 16 5.65 9.42 -6.09
CA THR A 16 6.88 9.55 -5.29
C THR A 16 6.64 10.49 -4.12
N VAL A 17 6.89 10.02 -2.90
CA VAL A 17 6.75 10.81 -1.67
C VAL A 17 8.00 10.65 -0.80
N ARG A 18 8.31 11.67 0.00
CA ARG A 18 9.44 11.63 0.94
C ARG A 18 8.95 11.23 2.32
N PHE A 19 9.56 10.20 2.87
CA PHE A 19 9.32 9.73 4.22
C PHE A 19 10.45 10.18 5.16
N PRO A 20 10.15 10.55 6.41
CA PRO A 20 11.17 10.72 7.44
C PRO A 20 11.93 9.41 7.66
N LEU A 21 13.25 9.50 7.89
CA LEU A 21 14.11 8.32 8.10
C LEU A 21 13.64 7.49 9.31
N ASP A 22 13.28 8.15 10.40
CA ASP A 22 12.75 7.49 11.60
C ASP A 22 11.52 6.64 11.30
N LEU A 23 10.66 7.10 10.37
CA LEU A 23 9.46 6.35 10.01
C LEU A 23 9.81 5.13 9.15
N ILE A 24 10.75 5.28 8.22
CA ILE A 24 11.21 4.17 7.37
C ILE A 24 11.78 3.06 8.26
N HIS A 25 12.67 3.39 9.19
CA HIS A 25 13.26 2.40 10.09
C HIS A 25 12.21 1.64 10.90
N ARG A 26 11.22 2.35 11.47
CA ARG A 26 10.12 1.71 12.20
C ARG A 26 9.28 0.79 11.31
N ILE A 27 9.04 1.19 10.06
CA ILE A 27 8.30 0.36 9.11
C ILE A 27 9.12 -0.89 8.76
N GLU A 28 10.41 -0.74 8.45
CA GLU A 28 11.32 -1.85 8.15
C GLU A 28 11.41 -2.85 9.31
N GLU A 29 11.54 -2.38 10.55
CA GLU A 29 11.49 -3.23 11.74
C GLU A 29 10.13 -3.95 11.87
N ALA A 30 9.02 -3.24 11.62
CA ALA A 30 7.67 -3.79 11.73
C ALA A 30 7.33 -4.83 10.65
N ILE A 31 7.94 -4.75 9.46
CA ILE A 31 7.78 -5.72 8.37
C ILE A 31 8.85 -6.82 8.42
N THR A 32 9.89 -6.69 9.24
CA THR A 32 10.92 -7.72 9.37
C THR A 32 10.29 -9.05 9.82
N GLY A 33 10.55 -10.11 9.05
CA GLY A 33 9.99 -11.45 9.29
C GLY A 33 8.53 -11.61 8.85
N LYS A 34 7.92 -10.58 8.27
CA LYS A 34 6.62 -10.67 7.58
C LYS A 34 6.90 -10.72 6.08
N ASP A 35 6.21 -11.61 5.37
CA ASP A 35 6.33 -11.75 3.91
C ASP A 35 5.58 -10.60 3.20
N VAL A 36 5.95 -9.34 3.52
CA VAL A 36 5.31 -8.13 3.00
C VAL A 36 6.39 -7.18 2.52
N THR A 37 6.12 -6.52 1.39
CA THR A 37 7.00 -5.47 0.88
C THR A 37 6.67 -4.13 1.52
N PHE A 38 7.63 -3.21 1.52
CA PHE A 38 7.42 -1.83 1.99
C PHE A 38 6.22 -1.19 1.29
N SER A 39 6.13 -1.30 -0.04
CA SER A 39 5.00 -0.75 -0.81
C SER A 39 3.67 -1.39 -0.43
N GLY A 40 3.64 -2.71 -0.22
CA GLY A 40 2.43 -3.41 0.23
C GLY A 40 1.97 -2.93 1.62
N PHE A 41 2.91 -2.74 2.54
CA PHE A 41 2.63 -2.16 3.86
C PHE A 41 2.06 -0.74 3.74
N VAL A 42 2.67 0.13 2.93
CA VAL A 42 2.21 1.51 2.75
C VAL A 42 0.80 1.56 2.16
N ILE A 43 0.49 0.72 1.17
CA ILE A 43 -0.85 0.65 0.57
C ILE A 43 -1.89 0.27 1.63
N GLN A 44 -1.64 -0.79 2.40
CA GLN A 44 -2.56 -1.24 3.45
C GLN A 44 -2.72 -0.20 4.57
N ALA A 45 -1.63 0.47 4.95
CA ALA A 45 -1.68 1.54 5.94
C ALA A 45 -2.54 2.71 5.47
N CYS A 46 -2.44 3.09 4.19
CA CYS A 46 -3.28 4.11 3.58
C CYS A 46 -4.76 3.68 3.53
N GLU A 47 -5.06 2.45 3.12
CA GLU A 47 -6.43 1.92 3.10
C GLU A 47 -7.05 1.93 4.50
N PHE A 48 -6.32 1.45 5.51
CA PHE A 48 -6.76 1.46 6.91
C PHE A 48 -6.97 2.87 7.44
N ALA A 49 -6.06 3.81 7.12
CA ALA A 49 -6.22 5.20 7.52
C ALA A 49 -7.49 5.83 6.92
N LEU A 50 -7.73 5.61 5.63
CA LEU A 50 -8.92 6.11 4.93
C LEU A 50 -10.21 5.51 5.53
N GLU A 51 -10.25 4.19 5.74
CA GLU A 51 -11.43 3.52 6.32
C GLU A 51 -11.75 4.05 7.74
N ASN A 52 -10.74 4.28 8.56
CA ASN A 52 -10.95 4.83 9.91
C ASN A 52 -11.37 6.30 9.88
N MET A 53 -10.87 7.10 8.94
CA MET A 53 -11.33 8.47 8.74
C MET A 53 -12.80 8.54 8.31
N GLU A 54 -13.30 7.55 7.57
CA GLU A 54 -14.71 7.44 7.21
C GLU A 54 -15.58 7.00 8.39
N LYS A 55 -15.07 6.10 9.25
CA LYS A 55 -15.77 5.66 10.47
C LYS A 55 -15.95 6.79 11.48
N ASP A 56 -15.00 7.72 11.58
CA ASP A 56 -15.09 8.88 12.47
C ASP A 56 -16.15 9.92 12.02
N LYS A 57 -16.53 9.90 10.74
CA LYS A 57 -17.55 10.81 10.17
C LYS A 57 -18.99 10.28 10.24
N LYS A 58 -19.20 9.07 10.76
CA LYS A 58 -20.51 8.40 10.83
C LYS A 58 -21.10 8.44 12.23
#